data_AF-A0A967BPW6-F1
#
_entry.id   AF-A0A967BPW6-F1
#
_cell.length_a   1.000
_cell.length_b   1.000
_cell.length_c   1.000
_cell.angle_alpha   90.00
_cell.angle_beta   90.00
_cell.angle_gamma   90.00
#
_symmetry.space_group_name_H-M   'P 1'
#
loop_
_entity.id
_entity.type
_entity.pdbx_description
1 polymer ?
#
loop_
_entity_poly.entity_id
_entity_poly.type
_entity_poly.pdbx_seq_one_letter_code
_entity_poly.pdbx_strand_id
1 'polypeptide(L)' 'MKLQLILFSIILISCSFQSPSNNYSQEQIDYFAEIALGAEFGDEIPVIKKWTDDIRIKIKGEPTEADL' A
#
# COMPACT_ATOMS: atom_id res chain seq x y z
N MET A 1 -22.19 -30.69 -19.53
CA MET A 1 -21.51 -30.76 -18.22
C MET A 1 -19.98 -30.77 -18.35
N LYS A 2 -19.37 -31.50 -19.29
CA LYS A 2 -17.90 -31.51 -19.51
C LYS A 2 -17.31 -30.14 -19.90
N LEU A 3 -18.01 -29.33 -20.69
CA LEU A 3 -17.53 -27.99 -21.11
C LEU A 3 -17.49 -26.95 -19.97
N GLN A 4 -18.41 -27.06 -19.00
CA GLN A 4 -18.44 -26.18 -17.83
C GLN A 4 -17.34 -26.53 -16.81
N LEU A 5 -17.01 -27.82 -16.70
CA LEU A 5 -15.89 -28.30 -15.90
C LEU A 5 -14.52 -27.85 -16.45
N ILE A 6 -14.37 -27.78 -17.77
CA ILE A 6 -13.13 -27.30 -18.43
C ILE A 6 -12.97 -25.78 -18.30
N LEU A 7 -14.06 -25.01 -18.33
CA LEU A 7 -14.03 -23.56 -18.10
C LEU A 7 -13.64 -23.20 -16.66
N PHE A 8 -14.07 -23.99 -15.67
CA PHE A 8 -13.72 -23.78 -14.27
C PHE A 8 -12.25 -24.06 -13.94
N SER A 9 -11.63 -25.02 -14.62
CA SER A 9 -10.21 -25.33 -14.44
C SER A 9 -9.26 -24.29 -15.06
N ILE A 10 -9.69 -23.55 -16.09
CA ILE A 10 -8.89 -22.46 -16.66
C ILE A 10 -8.82 -21.25 -15.70
N ILE A 11 -9.92 -20.96 -14.99
CA ILE A 11 -9.99 -19.84 -14.02
C ILE A 11 -9.06 -20.08 -12.82
N LEU A 12 -8.87 -21.34 -12.39
CA LEU A 12 -7.99 -21.68 -11.27
C LEU A 12 -6.50 -21.62 -11.61
N ILE A 13 -6.12 -21.78 -12.89
CA ILE A 13 -4.71 -21.75 -13.32
C ILE A 13 -4.18 -20.31 -13.42
N SER A 14 -5.05 -19.32 -13.65
CA SER A 14 -4.67 -17.91 -13.75
C SER A 14 -4.31 -17.24 -12.43
N CYS A 15 -4.55 -17.90 -11.28
CA CYS A 15 -4.33 -17.30 -9.96
C CYS A 15 -2.91 -17.50 -9.40
N SER A 16 -1.99 -18.13 -10.15
CA SER A 16 -0.63 -18.45 -9.67
C SER A 16 0.49 -17.62 -10.31
N PHE A 17 0.19 -16.58 -11.09
CA PHE A 17 1.21 -15.67 -11.62
C PHE A 17 1.51 -14.54 -10.63
N GLN A 18 2.01 -14.91 -9.45
CA GLN A 18 2.65 -13.95 -8.55
C GLN A 18 4.11 -13.81 -9.00
N SER A 19 4.41 -12.72 -9.71
CA SER A 19 5.81 -12.33 -9.92
C SER A 19 6.40 -12.01 -8.55
N PRO A 20 7.44 -12.72 -8.08
CA PRO A 20 8.07 -12.41 -6.81
C PRO A 20 9.05 -11.26 -7.06
N SER A 21 8.53 -10.05 -7.30
CA SER A 21 9.33 -8.84 -7.16
C SER A 21 9.12 -8.27 -5.75
N ASN A 22 9.33 -9.11 -4.74
CA ASN A 22 9.41 -8.62 -3.37
C ASN A 22 10.83 -8.05 -3.20
N ASN A 23 11.00 -6.81 -3.69
CA ASN A 23 12.31 -6.15 -3.80
C ASN A 23 12.85 -5.63 -2.46
N TYR A 24 12.18 -5.93 -1.34
CA TYR A 24 12.52 -5.46 -0.02
C TYR A 24 12.73 -6.63 0.94
N SER A 25 13.82 -6.59 1.69
CA SER A 25 14.04 -7.48 2.83
C SER A 25 13.07 -7.12 3.96
N GLN A 26 12.85 -8.07 4.88
CA GLN A 26 12.03 -7.82 6.07
C GLN A 26 12.57 -6.63 6.88
N GLU A 27 13.90 -6.54 7.01
CA GLU A 27 14.57 -5.41 7.68
C GLU A 27 14.26 -4.06 7.02
N GLN A 28 14.17 -4.00 5.69
CA GLN A 28 13.79 -2.77 4.97
C GLN A 28 12.33 -2.39 5.21
N ILE A 29 11.44 -3.38 5.33
CA ILE A 29 10.03 -3.17 5.65
C ILE A 29 9.90 -2.66 7.10
N ASP A 30 10.63 -3.28 8.03
CA ASP A 30 10.60 -2.94 9.45
C ASP A 30 11.12 -1.51 9.69
N TYR A 31 12.23 -1.15 9.05
CA TYR A 31 12.77 0.21 9.08
C TYR A 31 11.78 1.23 8.52
N PHE A 32 11.14 0.93 7.37
CA PHE A 32 10.13 1.80 6.81
C PHE A 32 8.94 1.98 7.75
N ALA A 33 8.45 0.90 8.37
CA ALA A 33 7.34 0.96 9.31
C ALA A 33 7.69 1.77 10.56
N GLU A 34 8.88 1.60 11.11
CA GLU A 34 9.37 2.38 12.25
C GLU A 34 9.41 3.88 11.93
N ILE A 35 10.01 4.26 10.81
CA ILE A 35 10.18 5.68 10.45
C ILE A 35 8.85 6.30 9.98
N ALA A 36 8.09 5.62 9.13
CA ALA A 36 6.89 6.16 8.52
C ALA A 36 5.67 6.14 9.44
N LEU A 37 5.61 5.18 10.38
CA LEU A 37 4.45 5.01 11.26
C LEU A 37 4.81 5.22 12.74
N GLY A 38 6.03 4.89 13.17
CA GLY A 38 6.40 4.92 14.59
C GLY A 38 6.55 6.32 15.20
N ALA A 39 6.83 7.35 14.40
CA ALA A 39 7.01 8.72 14.91
C ALA A 39 5.68 9.45 15.22
N GLU A 40 4.61 9.12 14.50
CA GLU A 40 3.30 9.79 14.64
C GLU A 40 2.23 8.90 15.29
N PHE A 41 2.41 7.57 15.27
CA PHE A 41 1.44 6.59 15.76
C PHE A 41 2.12 5.66 16.77
N GLY A 42 2.47 6.16 17.96
CA GLY A 42 2.97 5.34 19.09
C GLY A 42 1.97 4.26 19.55
N ASP A 43 1.96 3.90 20.83
CA ASP A 43 1.04 2.89 21.43
C ASP A 43 -0.48 3.22 21.32
N GLU A 44 -0.89 4.09 20.41
CA GLU A 44 -2.28 4.39 20.13
C GLU A 44 -2.95 3.28 19.31
N ILE A 45 -4.20 3.01 19.69
CA ILE A 45 -5.10 2.03 19.08
C ILE A 45 -5.06 2.19 17.55
N PRO A 46 -4.95 1.10 16.75
CA PRO A 46 -4.89 1.17 15.29
C PRO A 46 -6.26 1.56 14.73
N VAL A 47 -6.62 2.84 14.86
CA VAL A 47 -7.83 3.41 14.28
C VAL A 47 -7.45 3.96 12.93
N ILE A 48 -7.49 3.10 11.91
CA ILE A 48 -7.44 3.53 10.52
C ILE A 48 -8.71 4.36 10.26
N LYS A 49 -8.58 5.69 10.16
CA LYS A 49 -9.68 6.59 9.83
C LYS A 49 -9.75 6.78 8.32
N LYS A 50 -10.87 6.36 7.73
CA LYS A 50 -11.16 6.62 6.33
C LYS A 50 -11.66 8.05 6.16
N TRP A 51 -11.12 8.78 5.19
CA TRP A 51 -11.65 10.07 4.78
C TRP A 51 -13.06 9.90 4.23
N THR A 52 -14.00 10.71 4.71
CA THR A 52 -15.40 10.72 4.23
C THR A 52 -15.59 11.62 3.02
N ASP A 53 -14.64 12.53 2.79
CA ASP A 53 -14.71 13.61 1.80
C ASP A 53 -13.31 13.89 1.24
N ASP A 54 -13.26 14.67 0.15
CA ASP A 54 -12.00 15.06 -0.50
C ASP A 54 -11.10 15.87 0.44
N ILE A 55 -9.80 15.54 0.42
CA ILE A 55 -8.79 16.23 1.22
C ILE A 55 -8.55 17.63 0.62
N ARG A 56 -8.75 18.66 1.44
CA ARG A 56 -8.47 20.05 1.06
C ARG A 56 -7.07 20.43 1.53
N ILE A 57 -6.16 20.63 0.58
CA ILE A 57 -4.79 21.05 0.85
C ILE A 57 -4.70 22.58 0.72
N LYS A 58 -4.05 23.23 1.69
CA LYS A 58 -3.67 24.65 1.61
C LYS A 58 -2.17 24.78 1.78
N ILE A 59 -1.51 25.26 0.74
CA ILE A 59 -0.09 25.61 0.78
C ILE A 59 0.03 27.00 1.41
N LYS A 60 0.97 27.17 2.34
CA LYS A 60 1.30 28.47 2.94
C LYS A 60 2.79 28.71 2.76
N GLY A 61 3.14 29.94 2.40
CA GLY A 61 4.51 30.34 2.09
C GLY A 61 4.74 30.44 0.58
N GLU A 62 5.88 31.02 0.23
CA GLU A 62 6.36 31.14 -1.15
C GLU A 62 7.60 30.25 -1.29
N PRO A 63 7.69 29.39 -2.32
CA PRO A 63 8.89 28.58 -2.54
C PRO A 63 10.10 29.48 -2.79
N THR A 64 11.26 29.07 -2.28
CA THR A 64 12.54 29.71 -2.59
C THR A 64 13.26 28.95 -3.68
N GLU A 65 14.28 29.57 -4.29
CA GLU A 65 15.15 28.90 -5.27
C GLU A 65 15.90 27.69 -4.69
N ALA A 66 16.02 27.59 -3.36
CA ALA A 66 16.62 26.44 -2.70
C ALA A 66 15.64 25.25 -2.55
N ASP A 67 14.34 25.47 -2.75
CA ASP A 67 13.28 24.45 -2.62
C ASP A 67 12.88 23.82 -3.97
N LEU A 68 13.38 24.35 -5.09
CA LEU A 68 13.19 23.87 -6.46
C LEU A 68 14.16 22.74 -6.81
#